data_AF-A0A519UFZ5-F1
#
_entry.id   AF-A0A519UFZ5-F1
#
_cell.length_a   1.000
_cell.length_b   1.000
_cell.length_c   1.000
_cell.angle_alpha   90.00
_cell.angle_beta   90.00
_cell.angle_gamma   90.00
#
_symmetry.space_group_name_H-M   'P 1'
#
loop_
_entity.id
_entity.type
_entity.pdbx_description
1 polymer ?
#
loop_
_entity_poly.entity_id
_entity_poly.type
_entity_poly.pdbx_seq_one_letter_code
_entity_poly.pdbx_strand_id
1 'polypeptide(L)'
;MGDPFMGLTIKQGYFTVEHYGGSAQRWTRFVTFKYDPAARTWLLHRDGSEHFYALDPEHGTTTATTTKNFGRVLLTKFDIYQD
;
A
#
# COMPACT_ATOMS: atom_id res chain seq x y z
N MET A 1 -4.31 -18.13 -6.92
CA MET A 1 -3.79 -17.60 -5.64
C MET A 1 -4.96 -17.42 -4.69
N GLY A 2 -4.74 -17.65 -3.40
CA GLY A 2 -5.74 -17.45 -2.33
C GLY A 2 -5.71 -16.01 -1.82
N ASP A 3 -5.60 -15.83 -0.51
CA ASP A 3 -5.46 -14.53 0.16
C ASP A 3 -4.21 -13.77 -0.31
N PRO A 4 -4.34 -12.52 -0.80
CA PRO A 4 -3.20 -11.71 -1.24
C PRO A 4 -2.40 -11.08 -0.09
N PHE A 5 -2.83 -11.19 1.17
CA PHE A 5 -2.08 -10.66 2.31
C PHE A 5 -0.71 -11.34 2.44
N MET A 6 0.37 -10.55 2.44
CA MET A 6 1.73 -11.05 2.66
C MET A 6 2.24 -10.78 4.05
N GLY A 7 1.95 -9.61 4.60
CA GLY A 7 2.47 -9.27 5.91
C GLY A 7 2.21 -7.84 6.33
N LEU A 8 2.67 -7.56 7.55
CA LEU A 8 2.60 -6.26 8.17
C LEU A 8 3.97 -5.92 8.78
N THR A 9 4.48 -4.75 8.45
CA THR A 9 5.74 -4.23 9.00
C THR A 9 5.46 -2.99 9.84
N ILE A 10 6.00 -2.92 11.05
CA ILE A 10 5.90 -1.75 11.94
C ILE A 10 7.29 -1.17 12.16
N LYS A 11 7.44 0.14 11.94
CA LYS A 11 8.71 0.85 12.16
C LYS A 11 8.46 2.29 12.54
N GLN A 12 8.96 2.72 13.70
CA GLN A 12 9.04 4.15 14.11
C GLN A 12 7.73 4.95 13.92
N GLY A 13 6.59 4.41 14.37
CA GLY A 13 5.29 5.08 14.26
C GLY A 13 4.63 4.96 12.89
N TYR A 14 5.14 4.08 12.03
CA TYR A 14 4.51 3.67 10.79
C TYR A 14 4.15 2.19 10.85
N PHE A 15 3.07 1.82 10.18
CA PHE A 15 2.84 0.44 9.78
C PHE A 15 2.56 0.36 8.29
N THR A 16 3.01 -0.70 7.65
CA THR A 16 2.78 -0.98 6.22
C THR A 16 2.14 -2.34 6.09
N VAL A 17 1.06 -2.41 5.32
CA VAL A 17 0.43 -3.66 4.89
C VAL A 17 0.91 -3.97 3.48
N GLU A 18 1.41 -5.17 3.28
CA GLU A 18 1.87 -5.67 1.99
C GLU A 18 0.87 -6.69 1.46
N HIS A 19 0.45 -6.48 0.21
CA HIS A 19 -0.33 -7.44 -0.55
C HIS A 19 0.43 -7.81 -1.81
N TYR A 20 0.33 -9.09 -2.19
CA TYR A 20 0.90 -9.60 -3.42
C TYR A 20 -0.06 -10.61 -4.05
N GLY A 21 -0.28 -10.48 -5.35
CA GLY A 21 -1.22 -11.34 -6.03
C GLY A 21 -1.02 -11.39 -7.54
N GLY A 22 -1.93 -12.10 -8.19
CA GLY A 22 -1.94 -12.27 -9.64
C GLY A 22 -1.52 -13.67 -10.10
N SER A 23 -1.22 -13.79 -11.39
CA SER A 23 -0.80 -15.06 -12.00
C SER A 23 0.38 -14.82 -12.94
N ALA A 24 0.15 -14.79 -14.25
CA ALA A 24 1.13 -14.35 -15.23
C ALA A 24 1.40 -12.85 -15.10
N GLN A 25 0.36 -12.05 -14.85
CA GLN A 25 0.48 -10.65 -14.42
C GLN A 25 0.43 -10.62 -12.89
N ARG A 26 1.50 -10.12 -12.28
CA ARG A 26 1.66 -9.99 -10.84
C ARG A 26 1.51 -8.55 -10.43
N TRP A 27 1.03 -8.36 -9.21
CA TRP A 27 0.94 -7.05 -8.59
C TRP A 27 1.38 -7.11 -7.13
N THR A 28 1.95 -6.01 -6.66
CA THR A 28 2.26 -5.78 -5.25
C THR A 28 1.65 -4.46 -4.83
N ARG A 29 1.10 -4.35 -3.61
CA ARG A 29 0.63 -3.08 -3.05
C ARG A 29 1.11 -2.91 -1.62
N PHE A 30 1.71 -1.75 -1.36
CA PHE A 30 2.25 -1.35 -0.06
C PHE A 30 1.46 -0.14 0.45
N VAL A 31 0.58 -0.37 1.42
CA VAL A 31 -0.20 0.70 2.05
C VAL A 31 0.42 1.04 3.38
N THR A 32 1.01 2.23 3.49
CA THR A 32 1.69 2.71 4.70
C THR A 32 0.85 3.74 5.41
N PHE A 33 0.67 3.56 6.71
CA PHE A 33 0.03 4.50 7.61
C PHE A 33 1.05 5.05 8.60
N LYS A 34 0.83 6.28 9.05
CA LYS A 34 1.60 6.95 10.09
C LYS A 34 0.69 7.29 11.27
N TYR A 35 1.16 7.06 12.49
CA TYR A 35 0.47 7.49 13.69
C TYR A 35 0.59 9.01 13.86
N ASP A 36 -0.54 9.67 14.03
CA ASP A 36 -0.67 11.08 14.40
C ASP A 36 -0.93 11.16 15.92
N PRO A 37 0.09 11.52 16.73
CA PRO A 37 -0.06 11.58 18.18
C PRO A 37 -0.99 12.71 18.65
N ALA A 38 -1.14 13.78 17.87
CA ALA A 38 -1.99 14.92 18.24
C ALA A 38 -3.47 14.55 18.09
N ALA A 39 -3.83 13.88 17.00
CA ALA A 39 -5.20 13.42 16.76
C ALA A 39 -5.47 12.00 17.29
N ARG A 40 -4.45 11.32 17.87
CA ARG A 40 -4.50 9.95 18.38
C ARG A 40 -5.11 8.97 17.36
N THR A 41 -4.67 9.07 16.11
CA THR A 41 -5.22 8.29 15.00
C THR A 41 -4.14 7.90 14.00
N TRP A 42 -4.49 7.03 13.05
CA TRP A 42 -3.62 6.63 11.95
C TRP A 42 -4.05 7.32 10.66
N LEU A 43 -3.08 7.90 9.95
CA LEU A 43 -3.29 8.58 8.68
C LEU A 43 -2.59 7.81 7.57
N LEU A 44 -3.24 7.73 6.40
CA LEU A 44 -2.59 7.23 5.19
C LEU A 44 -1.39 8.12 4.90
N HIS A 45 -0.24 7.47 4.72
CA HIS A 45 1.02 8.16 4.46
C HIS A 45 1.47 7.96 3.01
N ARG A 46 1.36 6.72 2.52
CA ARG A 46 1.74 6.33 1.17
C ARG A 46 0.93 5.12 0.73
N ASP A 47 0.56 5.10 -0.54
CA ASP A 47 0.00 3.93 -1.21
C ASP A 47 0.82 3.69 -2.48
N GLY A 48 1.60 2.61 -2.47
CA GLY A 48 2.48 2.24 -3.58
C GLY A 48 2.02 0.95 -4.22
N SER A 49 2.08 0.87 -5.53
CA SER A 49 1.76 -0.36 -6.27
C SER A 49 2.81 -0.66 -7.33
N GLU A 50 3.02 -1.93 -7.60
CA GLU A 50 3.88 -2.44 -8.66
C GLU A 50 3.11 -3.46 -9.48
N HIS A 51 3.27 -3.44 -10.80
CA HIS A 51 2.65 -4.38 -11.73
C HIS A 51 3.70 -4.89 -12.71
N PHE A 52 3.80 -6.20 -12.89
CA PHE A 52 4.81 -6.79 -13.78
C PHE A 52 4.37 -8.16 -14.31
N TYR A 53 5.01 -8.62 -15.38
CA TYR A 53 4.84 -10.00 -15.86
C TYR A 53 5.78 -10.94 -15.12
N ALA A 54 5.30 -12.11 -14.71
CA ALA A 54 6.07 -13.08 -13.93
C ALA A 54 7.34 -13.57 -14.64
N LEU A 55 7.34 -13.57 -15.97
CA LEU A 55 8.48 -13.96 -16.81
C LEU A 55 9.35 -12.76 -17.21
N ASP A 56 8.94 -11.54 -16.87
CA ASP A 56 9.65 -10.31 -17.20
C ASP A 56 9.49 -9.26 -16.07
N PRO A 57 10.08 -9.50 -14.89
CA PRO A 57 9.89 -8.65 -13.72
C PRO A 57 10.56 -7.27 -13.85
N GLU A 58 11.61 -7.15 -14.66
CA GLU A 58 12.40 -5.92 -14.80
C GLU A 58 11.65 -4.81 -15.55
N HIS A 59 10.64 -5.15 -16.36
CA HIS A 59 9.84 -4.20 -17.14
C HIS A 59 8.50 -3.85 -16.48
N GLY A 60 8.44 -3.94 -15.14
CA GLY A 60 7.28 -3.57 -14.35
C GLY A 60 6.97 -2.07 -14.36
N THR A 61 5.74 -1.72 -13.99
CA THR A 61 5.32 -0.35 -13.71
C THR A 61 5.14 -0.16 -12.21
N THR A 62 5.77 0.88 -11.66
CA THR A 62 5.60 1.28 -10.26
C THR A 62 4.85 2.61 -10.18
N THR A 63 3.85 2.67 -9.31
CA THR A 63 3.14 3.90 -8.96
C THR A 63 3.20 4.13 -7.45
N ALA A 64 3.15 5.40 -7.04
CA ALA A 64 3.03 5.74 -5.64
C ALA A 64 2.28 7.06 -5.48
N THR A 65 1.26 7.06 -4.63
CA THR A 65 0.61 8.28 -4.16
C THR A 65 1.03 8.54 -2.71
N THR A 66 1.11 9.82 -2.36
CA THR A 66 1.51 10.26 -1.02
C THR A 66 0.51 11.29 -0.51
N THR A 67 0.69 11.75 0.73
CA THR A 67 -0.12 12.82 1.32
C THR A 67 -0.21 14.08 0.47
N LYS A 68 0.73 14.30 -0.46
CA LYS A 68 0.66 15.40 -1.44
C LYS A 68 -0.46 15.23 -2.47
N ASN A 69 -0.82 13.99 -2.79
CA ASN A 69 -1.84 13.65 -3.79
C ASN A 69 -3.24 13.59 -3.17
N PHE A 70 -3.37 12.91 -2.02
CA PHE A 70 -4.67 12.63 -1.39
C PHE A 70 -4.95 13.47 -0.13
N GLY A 71 -4.04 14.35 0.27
CA GLY A 71 -4.20 15.15 1.48
C GLY A 71 -4.18 14.30 2.75
N ARG A 72 -5.21 14.46 3.59
CA ARG A 72 -5.34 13.79 4.89
C ARG A 72 -6.45 12.72 4.82
N VAL A 73 -6.06 11.46 4.90
CA VAL A 73 -6.98 10.32 4.90
C VAL A 73 -6.80 9.52 6.20
N LEU A 74 -7.89 9.25 6.91
CA LEU A 74 -7.91 8.43 8.12
C LEU A 74 -7.89 6.94 7.75
N LEU A 75 -7.24 6.09 8.55
CA LEU A 75 -7.31 4.64 8.38
C LEU A 75 -8.75 4.12 8.30
N THR A 76 -9.64 4.64 9.15
CA THR A 76 -11.07 4.24 9.18
C THR A 76 -11.88 4.67 7.96
N LYS A 77 -11.30 5.50 7.10
CA LYS A 77 -11.89 5.98 5.85
C LYS A 77 -11.14 5.47 4.61
N PHE A 78 -10.04 4.76 4.81
CA PHE A 78 -9.28 4.19 3.71
C PHE A 78 -10.00 2.95 3.18
N ASP A 79 -10.26 2.94 1.88
CA ASP A 79 -10.77 1.80 1.16
C ASP A 79 -9.75 1.42 0.08
N ILE A 80 -9.25 0.20 0.16
CA ILE A 80 -8.25 -0.32 -0.78
C ILE A 80 -8.86 -0.59 -2.17
N TYR A 81 -10.19 -0.68 -2.29
CA TYR A 81 -10.90 -0.96 -3.54
C TYR A 81 -11.45 0.30 -4.20
N GLN A 82 -11.20 1.48 -3.62
CA GLN A 82 -11.64 2.74 -4.18
C GLN A 82 -10.68 3.21 -5.29
N ASP A 83 -11.24 3.49 -6.47
CA ASP A 83 -10.54 3.99 -7.67
C ASP A 83 -10.10 5.47 -7.56
#